data_AF-A0A7C5TRL2-F1
#
_entry.id   AF-A0A7C5TRL2-F1
#
_cell.length_a   1.000
_cell.length_b   1.000
_cell.length_c   1.000
_cell.angle_alpha   90.00
_cell.angle_beta   90.00
_cell.angle_gamma   90.00
#
_symmetry.space_group_name_H-M   'P 1'
#
loop_
_entity.id
_entity.type
_entity.pdbx_description
1 polymer ?
#
loop_
_entity_poly.entity_id
_entity_poly.type
_entity_poly.pdbx_seq_one_letter_code
_entity_poly.pdbx_strand_id
1 'polypeptide(L)' 'MELIPAIDIKEGKCVRLRQGRMDDVTVFGDDPVEVARRWVEAGARRLHM' A
#
# COMPACT_ATOMS: atom_id res chain seq x y z
N MET A 1 -6.85 5.25 -19.79
CA MET A 1 -5.78 5.22 -18.77
C MET A 1 -6.40 4.74 -17.48
N GLU A 2 -5.84 3.70 -16.85
CA GLU A 2 -6.33 3.14 -15.57
C GLU A 2 -5.34 3.53 -14.46
N LEU A 3 -5.85 4.03 -13.33
CA LEU A 3 -5.05 4.30 -12.13
C LEU A 3 -5.03 3.04 -11.27
N ILE A 4 -3.84 2.57 -10.89
CA ILE A 4 -3.66 1.38 -10.06
C ILE A 4 -2.94 1.80 -8.78
N PRO A 5 -3.65 1.95 -7.65
CA PRO A 5 -3.04 2.22 -6.36
C PRO A 5 -2.10 1.08 -5.95
N ALA A 6 -1.01 1.42 -5.25
CA ALA A 6 0.00 0.49 -4.78
C ALA A 6 0.08 0.49 -3.24
N ILE A 7 0.17 -0.70 -2.65
CA ILE A 7 0.32 -0.91 -1.21
C ILE A 7 1.51 -1.84 -1.00
N ASP A 8 2.65 -1.32 -0.54
CA ASP A 8 3.80 -2.17 -0.20
C ASP A 8 3.58 -2.78 1.20
N ILE A 9 3.79 -4.09 1.36
CA ILE A 9 3.57 -4.79 2.63
C ILE A 9 4.89 -5.32 3.21
N LYS A 10 5.15 -5.01 4.49
CA LYS A 10 6.25 -5.61 5.27
C LYS A 10 5.76 -5.91 6.68
N GLU A 11 6.00 -7.14 7.16
CA GLU A 11 5.64 -7.57 8.52
C GLU A 11 4.17 -7.31 8.88
N GLY A 12 3.28 -7.52 7.90
CA GLY A 12 1.84 -7.30 8.07
C GLY A 12 1.40 -5.83 8.06
N LYS A 13 2.30 -4.87 7.78
CA LYS A 13 2.00 -3.44 7.76
C LYS A 13 2.15 -2.84 6.36
N CYS A 14 1.42 -1.76 6.10
CA CYS A 14 1.58 -0.93 4.91
C CYS A 14 2.81 -0.03 5.08
N VAL A 15 3.76 -0.12 4.16
CA VAL A 15 5.02 0.61 4.24
C VAL A 15 5.32 1.38 2.95
N ARG A 16 6.34 2.24 3.00
CA ARG A 16 7.08 2.70 1.82
C ARG A 16 8.55 2.66 2.14
N LEU A 17 9.34 2.16 1.20
CA LEU A 17 10.80 2.25 1.25
C LEU A 17 11.24 3.49 0.46
N ARG A 18 12.08 4.34 1.07
CA ARG A 18 12.67 5.45 0.32
C ARG A 18 13.72 4.89 -0.64
N GLN A 19 13.45 5.01 -1.95
CA GLN A 19 14.31 4.47 -3.01
C GLN A 19 14.60 2.96 -2.85
N GLY A 20 13.66 2.19 -2.28
CA GLY A 20 13.80 0.74 -2.10
C GLY A 20 14.74 0.31 -0.96
N ARG A 21 15.24 1.24 -0.16
CA ARG A 21 16.13 0.94 0.97
C ARG A 21 15.36 0.38 2.17
N MET A 22 15.73 -0.83 2.61
CA MET A 22 15.05 -1.57 3.68
C MET A 22 15.24 -0.95 5.08
N ASP A 23 16.33 -0.21 5.27
CA ASP A 23 16.69 0.55 6.47
C ASP A 23 16.03 1.94 6.51
N ASP A 24 15.39 2.36 5.41
CA ASP A 24 14.73 3.65 5.25
C ASP A 24 13.23 3.43 4.97
N VAL A 25 12.57 2.78 5.95
CA VAL A 25 11.16 2.39 5.90
C VAL A 25 10.27 3.39 6.65
N THR A 26 9.14 3.75 6.06
CA THR A 26 8.07 4.49 6.73
C THR A 26 6.81 3.63 6.78
N VAL A 27 6.17 3.52 7.95
CA VAL A 27 4.91 2.80 8.14
C VAL A 27 3.74 3.77 7.95
N PHE A 28 2.78 3.41 7.10
CA PHE A 28 1.61 4.23 6.77
C PHE A 28 0.29 3.67 7.31
N GLY A 29 0.27 2.40 7.69
CA GLY A 29 -0.91 1.75 8.25
C GLY A 29 -0.60 0.36 8.79
N ASP A 30 -1.33 -0.05 9.81
CA ASP A 30 -1.10 -1.32 10.49
C ASP A 30 -1.90 -2.49 9.90
N ASP A 31 -2.89 -2.21 9.04
CA ASP A 31 -3.73 -3.23 8.40
C ASP A 31 -3.84 -3.01 6.86
N PRO A 32 -3.17 -3.85 6.05
CA PRO A 32 -3.26 -3.82 4.59
C PRO A 32 -4.66 -4.06 4.05
N VAL A 33 -5.50 -4.82 4.74
CA VAL A 33 -6.87 -5.12 4.31
C VAL A 33 -7.72 -3.86 4.41
N GLU A 34 -7.60 -3.10 5.49
CA GLU A 34 -8.30 -1.82 5.65
C GLU A 34 -7.86 -0.78 4.60
N VAL A 35 -6.56 -0.71 4.30
CA VAL A 35 -6.07 0.19 3.24
C VAL A 35 -6.58 -0.24 1.86
N ALA A 36 -6.60 -1.54 1.56
CA ALA A 36 -7.16 -2.08 0.32
C ALA A 36 -8.67 -1.77 0.19
N ARG A 37 -9.45 -1.93 1.28
CA ARG A 37 -10.88 -1.60 1.31
C ARG A 37 -11.14 -0.14 0.96
N ARG A 38 -10.37 0.79 1.54
CA ARG A 38 -10.49 2.23 1.22
C ARG A 38 -10.27 2.53 -0.25
N TRP A 39 -9.32 1.85 -0.90
CA TRP A 39 -9.11 2.04 -2.34
C TRP A 39 -10.26 1.48 -3.18
N VAL A 40 -10.80 0.31 -2.81
CA VAL A 40 -11.96 -0.27 -3.47
C VAL A 40 -13.18 0.65 -3.31
N GLU A 41 -13.42 1.18 -2.11
CA GLU A 41 -14.50 2.16 -1.83
C GLU A 41 -14.31 3.46 -2.63
N ALA A 42 -13.07 3.88 -2.85
CA ALA A 42 -12.72 5.02 -3.71
C ALA A 42 -12.83 4.73 -5.22
N GLY A 43 -13.23 3.51 -5.61
CA GLY A 43 -13.48 3.11 -7.00
C GLY A 43 -12.29 2.48 -7.71
N ALA A 44 -11.23 2.10 -7.00
CA ALA A 44 -10.14 1.33 -7.59
C ALA A 44 -10.63 -0.05 -8.01
N ARG A 45 -10.39 -0.43 -9.28
CA ARG A 45 -10.75 -1.76 -9.79
C ARG A 45 -9.64 -2.78 -9.63
N ARG A 46 -8.40 -2.30 -9.45
CA ARG A 46 -7.18 -3.10 -9.34
C ARG A 46 -6.24 -2.43 -8.34
N LEU A 47 -5.52 -3.26 -7.59
CA LEU A 47 -4.48 -2.85 -6.66
C LEU A 47 -3.17 -3.55 -7.03
N HIS A 48 -2.06 -2.84 -6.85
CA HIS A 48 -0.72 -3.41 -6.83
C HIS A 48 -0.31 -3.62 -5.37
N MET A 49 0.27 -4.77 -5.08
CA MET A 49 0.64 -5.21 -3.73
C MET A 49 2.03 -5.82 -3.73
#